data_AF-A0A7K2YMS4-F1
#
_entry.id   AF-A0A7K2YMS4-F1
#
_cell.length_a   1.000
_cell.length_b   1.000
_cell.length_c   1.000
_cell.angle_alpha   90.00
_cell.angle_beta   90.00
_cell.angle_gamma   90.00
#
_symmetry.space_group_name_H-M   'P 1'
#
loop_
_entity.id
_entity.type
_entity.pdbx_description
1 polymer ?
#
loop_
_entity_poly.entity_id
_entity_poly.type
_entity_poly.pdbx_seq_one_letter_code
_entity_poly.pdbx_strand_id
1 'polypeptide(L)'
;MTTTTTDGCGLLAELLAAKQLDIGIIWHCASCPVQGRRIHHHIDAARHDAAYHAIGHHRDTFALTHITLRLIGERERQVRLTSARDTAVLLVPPLEPWDTDPLSPLQLERACDAVDCAPDARHRRRRKETAAVDERTPAPPMPRR
;
A
#
# COMPACT_ATOMS: atom_id res chain seq x y z
N MET A 1 26.46 -7.91 12.71
CA MET A 1 25.17 -8.51 12.33
C MET A 1 24.67 -7.78 11.11
N THR A 2 24.56 -8.48 9.97
CA THR A 2 24.28 -7.92 8.64
C THR A 2 22.77 -7.88 8.36
N THR A 3 22.19 -6.69 8.44
CA THR A 3 20.82 -6.37 8.01
C THR A 3 20.82 -6.05 6.52
N THR A 4 20.62 -7.05 5.66
CA THR A 4 20.76 -6.85 4.19
C THR A 4 19.73 -7.59 3.34
N THR A 5 18.47 -7.69 3.79
CA THR A 5 17.42 -8.39 3.02
C THR A 5 16.25 -7.50 2.57
N THR A 6 16.07 -6.30 3.12
CA THR A 6 14.92 -5.44 2.73
C THR A 6 15.26 -4.36 1.69
N ASP A 7 16.55 -3.99 1.55
CA ASP A 7 17.00 -2.94 0.59
C ASP A 7 17.34 -3.48 -0.80
N GLY A 8 17.56 -4.79 -0.93
CA GLY A 8 17.92 -5.42 -2.20
C GLY A 8 16.85 -5.28 -3.28
N CYS A 9 15.57 -5.30 -2.91
CA CYS A 9 14.47 -5.18 -3.88
C CYS A 9 14.33 -3.74 -4.42
N GLY A 10 14.54 -2.73 -3.58
CA GLY A 10 14.39 -1.32 -3.97
C GLY A 10 15.50 -0.88 -4.90
N LEU A 11 16.74 -1.12 -4.50
CA LEU A 11 17.91 -0.78 -5.31
C LEU A 11 17.91 -1.55 -6.65
N LEU A 12 17.54 -2.83 -6.64
CA LEU A 12 17.44 -3.61 -7.87
C LEU A 12 16.31 -3.10 -8.78
N ALA A 13 15.13 -2.76 -8.24
CA ALA A 13 14.05 -2.18 -9.03
C ALA A 13 14.45 -0.84 -9.66
N GLU A 14 15.10 0.05 -8.90
CA GLU A 14 15.58 1.34 -9.39
C GLU A 14 16.66 1.18 -10.47
N LEU A 15 17.61 0.26 -10.26
CA LEU A 15 18.65 -0.05 -11.23
C LEU A 15 18.07 -0.67 -12.51
N LEU A 16 17.07 -1.54 -12.41
CA LEU A 16 16.43 -2.17 -13.56
C LEU A 16 15.50 -1.19 -14.29
N ALA A 17 14.82 -0.29 -13.58
CA ALA A 17 14.08 0.83 -14.17
C ALA A 17 15.01 1.79 -14.94
N ALA A 18 16.20 2.07 -14.41
CA ALA A 18 17.24 2.83 -15.12
C ALA A 18 17.76 2.11 -16.38
N LYS A 19 17.63 0.77 -16.43
CA LYS A 19 17.90 -0.06 -17.61
C LYS A 19 16.67 -0.25 -18.53
N GLN A 20 15.58 0.49 -18.29
CA GLN A 20 14.31 0.41 -19.03
C GLN A 20 13.63 -0.97 -18.98
N LEU A 21 13.94 -1.79 -17.99
CA LEU A 21 13.25 -3.06 -17.79
C LEU A 21 11.92 -2.76 -17.10
N ASP A 22 10.82 -3.24 -17.69
CA ASP A 22 9.46 -3.05 -17.18
C ASP A 22 9.21 -3.94 -15.96
N ILE A 23 9.70 -3.48 -14.81
CA ILE A 23 9.65 -4.17 -13.53
C ILE A 23 8.77 -3.40 -12.56
N GLY A 24 7.87 -4.15 -11.92
CA GLY A 24 6.99 -3.67 -10.87
C GLY A 24 7.34 -4.26 -9.53
N ILE A 25 6.90 -3.59 -8.46
CA ILE A 25 6.96 -4.05 -7.08
C ILE A 25 5.53 -4.26 -6.61
N ILE A 26 5.26 -5.43 -6.05
CA ILE A 26 4.01 -5.75 -5.36
C ILE A 26 4.33 -6.24 -3.95
N TRP A 27 3.30 -6.39 -3.13
CA TRP A 27 3.39 -7.08 -1.86
C TRP A 27 2.57 -8.38 -1.86
N HIS A 28 2.90 -9.30 -0.96
CA HIS A 28 2.17 -10.55 -0.73
C HIS A 28 2.05 -10.79 0.78
N CYS A 29 0.82 -10.95 1.26
CA CYS A 29 0.50 -11.24 2.65
C CYS A 29 0.31 -12.74 2.86
N ALA A 30 1.17 -13.37 3.66
CA ALA A 30 1.07 -14.79 3.98
C ALA A 30 -0.07 -15.10 4.96
N SER A 31 -0.60 -14.11 5.69
CA SER A 31 -1.65 -14.32 6.71
C SER A 31 -3.04 -14.51 6.12
N CYS A 32 -3.43 -13.73 5.10
CA CYS A 32 -4.71 -13.86 4.40
C CYS A 32 -4.54 -14.34 2.93
N PRO A 33 -3.48 -15.12 2.66
CA PRO A 33 -2.87 -15.37 1.33
C PRO A 33 -3.40 -14.52 0.17
N VAL A 34 -3.21 -13.19 0.22
CA VAL A 34 -3.51 -12.29 -0.90
C VAL A 34 -2.28 -11.52 -1.33
N GLN A 35 -2.33 -10.96 -2.52
CA GLN A 35 -1.28 -10.10 -3.04
C GLN A 35 -1.81 -8.74 -3.48
N GLY A 36 -0.93 -7.75 -3.39
CA GLY A 36 -1.21 -6.38 -3.77
C GLY A 36 -1.71 -6.28 -5.21
N ARG A 37 -2.82 -5.56 -5.36
CA ARG A 37 -3.41 -5.28 -6.66
C ARG A 37 -2.60 -4.25 -7.44
N ARG A 38 -2.11 -3.21 -6.76
CA ARG A 38 -1.36 -2.12 -7.36
C ARG A 38 0.07 -2.55 -7.64
N ILE A 39 0.57 -2.13 -8.80
CA ILE A 39 1.96 -2.30 -9.19
C ILE A 39 2.67 -0.98 -8.93
N HIS A 40 3.69 -1.01 -8.09
CA HIS A 40 4.47 0.16 -7.71
C HIS A 40 5.82 0.14 -8.42
N HIS A 41 6.41 1.32 -8.62
CA HIS A 41 7.77 1.45 -9.17
C HIS A 41 8.79 1.95 -8.13
N HIS A 42 8.31 2.26 -6.92
CA HIS A 42 9.14 2.72 -5.81
C HIS A 42 8.88 1.83 -4.59
N ILE A 43 9.94 1.45 -3.88
CA ILE A 43 9.84 0.53 -2.75
C ILE A 43 8.98 1.12 -1.63
N ASP A 44 9.14 2.40 -1.33
CA ASP A 44 8.34 3.05 -0.29
C ASP A 44 6.85 3.03 -0.63
N ALA A 45 6.45 3.26 -1.89
CA ALA A 45 5.05 3.21 -2.28
C ALA A 45 4.46 1.80 -2.05
N ALA A 46 5.22 0.75 -2.38
CA ALA A 46 4.83 -0.64 -2.12
C ALA A 46 4.75 -0.96 -0.61
N ARG A 47 5.69 -0.45 0.19
CA ARG A 47 5.68 -0.61 1.67
C ARG A 47 4.45 0.06 2.28
N HIS A 48 4.11 1.27 1.83
CA HIS A 48 2.91 1.97 2.31
C HIS A 48 1.65 1.19 1.94
N ASP A 49 1.53 0.70 0.70
CA ASP A 49 0.38 -0.09 0.27
C ASP A 49 0.24 -1.39 1.09
N ALA A 50 1.36 -2.05 1.40
CA ALA A 50 1.39 -3.21 2.31
C ALA A 50 0.95 -2.85 3.74
N ALA A 51 1.39 -1.71 4.28
CA ALA A 51 0.96 -1.23 5.59
C ALA A 51 -0.52 -0.88 5.64
N TYR A 52 -1.07 -0.39 4.52
CA TYR A 52 -2.50 -0.14 4.41
C TYR A 52 -3.29 -1.44 4.50
N HIS A 53 -2.83 -2.49 3.83
CA HIS A 53 -3.40 -3.83 3.97
C HIS A 53 -3.30 -4.35 5.41
N ALA A 54 -2.12 -4.31 6.03
CA ALA A 54 -1.91 -4.77 7.40
C ALA A 54 -2.89 -4.10 8.39
N ILE A 55 -3.00 -2.78 8.35
CA ILE A 55 -3.82 -2.03 9.32
C ILE A 55 -5.30 -1.99 8.92
N GLY A 56 -5.61 -1.99 7.64
CA GLY A 56 -7.00 -1.97 7.15
C GLY A 56 -7.68 -3.31 7.29
N HIS A 57 -7.00 -4.34 6.84
CA HIS A 57 -7.53 -5.69 6.81
C HIS A 57 -7.30 -6.43 8.13
N HIS A 58 -6.06 -6.47 8.61
CA HIS A 58 -5.73 -7.21 9.83
C HIS A 58 -5.93 -6.39 11.11
N ARG A 59 -6.14 -5.07 11.01
CA ARG A 59 -6.27 -4.14 12.15
C ARG A 59 -5.06 -4.18 13.10
N ASP A 60 -3.91 -4.60 12.58
CA ASP A 60 -2.70 -4.82 13.37
C ASP A 60 -1.45 -4.55 12.52
N THR A 61 -0.50 -3.82 13.10
CA THR A 61 0.82 -3.57 12.51
C THR A 61 1.70 -4.82 12.49
N PHE A 62 1.49 -5.79 13.40
CA PHE A 62 2.27 -7.03 13.43
C PHE A 62 2.12 -7.84 12.13
N ALA A 63 0.98 -7.71 11.44
CA ALA A 63 0.73 -8.36 10.16
C ALA A 63 1.75 -7.97 9.08
N LEU A 64 2.41 -6.80 9.18
CA LEU A 64 3.49 -6.41 8.27
C LEU A 64 4.65 -7.41 8.24
N THR A 65 4.92 -8.10 9.35
CA THR A 65 5.98 -9.12 9.41
C THR A 65 5.68 -10.35 8.53
N HIS A 66 4.41 -10.54 8.17
CA HIS A 66 3.93 -11.59 7.28
C HIS A 66 3.75 -11.11 5.83
N ILE A 67 4.09 -9.85 5.54
CA ILE A 67 4.00 -9.26 4.21
C ILE A 67 5.41 -9.15 3.61
N THR A 68 5.55 -9.67 2.39
CA THR A 68 6.81 -9.62 1.64
C THR A 68 6.64 -8.79 0.38
N LEU A 69 7.69 -8.06 -0.01
CA LEU A 69 7.74 -7.39 -1.30
C LEU A 69 8.31 -8.32 -2.35
N ARG A 70 7.74 -8.29 -3.56
CA ARG A 70 8.18 -9.11 -4.69
C ARG A 70 8.31 -8.26 -5.95
N LEU A 71 9.39 -8.51 -6.68
CA LEU A 71 9.59 -7.97 -8.02
C LEU A 71 8.79 -8.80 -9.03
N ILE A 72 8.11 -8.11 -9.94
CA ILE A 72 7.39 -8.72 -11.05
C ILE A 72 7.96 -8.20 -12.37
N GLY A 73 8.18 -9.10 -13.32
CA GLY A 73 8.60 -8.74 -14.67
C GLY A 73 7.41 -8.43 -15.58
N GLU A 74 7.73 -7.97 -16.79
CA GLU A 74 6.79 -7.56 -17.84
C GLU A 74 5.66 -8.57 -18.08
N ARG A 75 5.99 -9.86 -18.21
CA ARG A 75 4.98 -10.91 -18.48
C ARG A 75 3.93 -10.98 -17.37
N GLU A 76 4.34 -10.93 -16.10
CA GLU A 76 3.39 -10.98 -14.99
C GLU A 76 2.61 -9.67 -14.87
N ARG A 77 3.26 -8.53 -15.09
CA ARG A 77 2.62 -7.21 -15.16
C ARG A 77 1.51 -7.21 -16.20
N GLN A 78 1.77 -7.73 -17.40
CA GLN A 78 0.78 -7.82 -18.47
C GLN A 78 -0.41 -8.72 -18.07
N VAL A 79 -0.13 -9.90 -17.49
CA VAL A 79 -1.19 -10.78 -16.97
C VAL A 79 -2.04 -10.07 -15.92
N ARG A 80 -1.45 -9.32 -15.00
CA ARG A 80 -2.19 -8.55 -13.99
C ARG A 80 -3.06 -7.45 -14.60
N LEU A 81 -2.53 -6.71 -15.56
CA LEU A 81 -3.26 -5.64 -16.24
C LEU A 81 -4.46 -6.18 -17.03
N THR A 82 -4.34 -7.36 -17.64
CA THR A 82 -5.46 -8.02 -18.31
C THR A 82 -6.44 -8.67 -17.33
N SER A 83 -5.94 -9.34 -16.28
CA SER A 83 -6.77 -9.98 -15.23
C SER A 83 -7.54 -8.98 -14.37
N ALA A 84 -7.03 -7.75 -14.21
CA ALA A 84 -7.76 -6.69 -13.52
C ALA A 84 -9.06 -6.29 -14.24
N ARG A 85 -9.18 -6.61 -15.53
CA ARG A 85 -10.36 -6.37 -16.37
C ARG A 85 -11.23 -7.62 -16.52
N ASP A 86 -10.69 -8.81 -16.24
CA ASP A 86 -11.32 -10.09 -16.54
C ASP A 86 -11.26 -10.99 -15.31
N THR A 87 -12.41 -11.19 -14.66
CA THR A 87 -12.54 -11.96 -13.41
C THR A 87 -12.21 -13.46 -13.55
N ALA A 88 -12.01 -13.94 -14.78
CA ALA A 88 -11.74 -15.35 -15.07
C ALA A 88 -10.27 -15.78 -14.81
N VAL A 89 -9.31 -14.85 -14.75
CA VAL A 89 -7.91 -15.20 -14.47
C VAL A 89 -7.69 -15.25 -12.95
N LEU A 90 -7.69 -16.47 -12.41
CA LEU A 90 -7.36 -16.72 -11.02
C LEU A 90 -5.84 -16.66 -10.82
N LEU A 91 -5.34 -15.45 -10.52
CA LEU A 91 -3.99 -15.31 -9.98
C LEU A 91 -3.90 -16.04 -8.63
N VAL A 92 -2.82 -16.79 -8.43
CA VAL A 92 -2.54 -17.49 -7.17
C VAL A 92 -1.24 -16.93 -6.59
N PRO A 93 -1.27 -16.32 -5.39
CA PRO A 93 -2.43 -16.02 -4.55
C PRO A 93 -3.40 -14.98 -5.18
N PRO A 94 -4.67 -14.91 -4.76
CA PRO A 94 -5.63 -13.94 -5.30
C PRO A 94 -5.21 -12.48 -5.05
N LEU A 95 -5.65 -11.57 -5.93
CA LEU A 95 -5.48 -10.14 -5.73
C LEU A 95 -6.34 -9.64 -4.57
N GLU A 96 -5.83 -8.70 -3.80
CA GLU A 96 -6.64 -7.99 -2.81
C GLU A 96 -7.87 -7.32 -3.48
N PRO A 97 -9.07 -7.42 -2.87
CA PRO A 97 -10.27 -6.72 -3.35
C PRO A 97 -10.10 -5.20 -3.31
N TRP A 98 -10.80 -4.49 -4.20
CA TRP A 98 -10.75 -3.02 -4.28
C TRP A 98 -11.40 -2.32 -3.06
N ASP A 99 -12.33 -3.00 -2.40
CA ASP A 99 -13.21 -2.42 -1.37
C ASP A 99 -12.70 -2.70 0.05
N THR A 100 -11.48 -2.28 0.35
CA THR A 100 -11.13 -2.00 1.74
C THR A 100 -11.64 -0.60 2.08
N ASP A 101 -12.49 -0.49 3.09
CA ASP A 101 -12.93 0.79 3.64
C ASP A 101 -11.72 1.75 3.77
N PRO A 102 -11.86 3.02 3.35
CA PRO A 102 -10.77 3.97 3.47
C PRO A 102 -10.33 4.02 4.94
N LEU A 103 -9.02 3.84 5.15
CA LEU A 103 -8.46 3.91 6.50
C LEU A 103 -8.81 5.24 7.16
N SER A 104 -9.12 5.19 8.45
CA SER A 104 -9.27 6.42 9.24
C SER A 104 -7.95 7.21 9.29
N PRO A 105 -7.99 8.53 9.56
CA PRO A 105 -6.78 9.34 9.69
C PRO A 105 -5.73 8.75 10.65
N LEU A 106 -6.17 8.23 11.80
CA LEU A 106 -5.29 7.58 12.79
C LEU A 106 -4.68 6.27 12.28
N GLN A 107 -5.45 5.44 11.59
CA GLN A 107 -4.92 4.21 10.97
C GLN A 107 -3.88 4.52 9.89
N LEU A 108 -4.09 5.62 9.16
CA LEU A 108 -3.16 6.05 8.13
C LEU A 108 -1.86 6.59 8.72
N GLU A 109 -1.92 7.31 9.85
CA GLU A 109 -0.73 7.71 10.61
C GLU A 109 0.05 6.47 11.07
N ARG A 110 -0.64 5.50 11.67
CA ARG A 110 -0.04 4.20 12.05
C ARG A 110 0.60 3.47 10.88
N ALA A 111 -0.03 3.52 9.70
CA ALA A 111 0.52 2.89 8.49
C ALA A 111 1.81 3.55 8.03
N CYS A 112 1.89 4.88 8.12
CA CYS A 112 3.11 5.61 7.79
C CYS A 112 4.21 5.36 8.85
N ASP A 113 3.85 5.32 10.13
CA ASP A 113 4.80 5.07 11.22
C ASP A 113 5.39 3.66 11.13
N ALA A 114 4.56 2.66 10.80
CA ALA A 114 5.00 1.27 10.71
C ALA A 114 5.98 0.98 9.55
N VAL A 115 6.15 1.93 8.62
CA VAL A 115 7.12 1.84 7.53
C VAL A 115 8.21 2.92 7.64
N ASP A 116 8.38 3.51 8.83
CA ASP A 116 9.36 4.56 9.13
C ASP A 116 9.27 5.77 8.19
N CYS A 117 8.07 6.10 7.71
CA CYS A 117 7.89 7.25 6.83
C CYS A 117 8.19 8.54 7.60
N ALA A 118 9.03 9.41 7.02
CA ALA A 118 9.38 10.69 7.62
C ALA A 118 8.13 11.53 7.98
N PRO A 119 8.07 12.14 9.17
CA PRO A 119 6.92 12.93 9.63
C PRO A 119 6.56 14.11 8.71
N ASP A 120 7.54 14.63 7.98
CA ASP A 120 7.41 15.79 7.11
C ASP A 120 7.06 15.41 5.66
N ALA A 121 6.92 14.12 5.36
CA ALA A 121 6.56 13.63 4.04
C ALA A 121 5.27 14.30 3.51
N ARG A 122 5.28 14.64 2.22
CA ARG A 122 4.21 15.40 1.55
C ARG A 122 2.81 14.78 1.73
N HIS A 123 2.72 13.46 1.78
CA HIS A 123 1.44 12.74 1.96
C HIS A 123 0.94 12.75 3.41
N ARG A 124 1.82 12.94 4.41
CA ARG A 124 1.42 13.24 5.80
C ARG A 124 0.88 14.67 5.91
N ARG A 125 1.52 15.64 5.24
CA ARG A 125 1.12 17.06 5.27
C ARG A 125 -0.24 17.35 4.64
N ARG A 126 -0.56 16.75 3.48
CA ARG A 126 -1.87 16.91 2.82
C ARG A 126 -3.07 16.58 3.73
N ARG A 127 -2.87 15.78 4.78
CA ARG A 127 -3.91 15.32 5.71
C ARG A 127 -4.22 16.31 6.83
N LYS A 128 -3.21 17.04 7.33
CA LYS A 128 -3.45 18.10 8.33
C LYS A 128 -4.38 19.18 7.76
N GLU A 129 -4.25 19.46 6.47
CA GLU A 129 -5.12 20.40 5.77
C GLU A 129 -6.54 19.86 5.57
N THR A 130 -6.73 18.55 5.31
CA THR A 130 -8.08 17.98 5.15
C THR A 130 -8.80 17.81 6.49
N ALA A 131 -8.11 17.37 7.55
CA ALA A 131 -8.68 17.24 8.89
C ALA A 131 -9.06 18.61 9.49
N ALA A 132 -8.28 19.66 9.21
CA ALA A 132 -8.60 21.02 9.65
C ALA A 132 -9.81 21.65 8.92
N VAL A 133 -10.22 21.09 7.77
CA VAL A 133 -11.42 21.54 7.05
C VAL A 133 -12.68 20.92 7.63
N ASP A 134 -12.62 19.67 8.11
CA ASP A 134 -13.78 18.99 8.71
C ASP A 134 -14.19 19.59 10.07
N GLU A 135 -13.25 20.10 10.86
CA GLU A 135 -13.54 20.77 12.15
C GLU A 135 -14.20 22.15 12.00
N ARG A 136 -14.26 22.70 10.78
CA ARG A 136 -14.85 24.03 10.51
C ARG A 136 -16.26 23.97 9.92
N THR A 137 -16.84 22.79 9.75
CA THR A 137 -18.26 22.67 9.39
C THR A 137 -19.11 23.02 10.62
N PRO A 138 -19.85 24.15 10.64
CA PRO A 138 -20.71 24.45 11.77
C PRO A 138 -21.76 23.34 11.91
N ALA A 139 -21.95 22.86 13.15
CA ALA A 139 -22.96 21.85 13.44
C ALA A 139 -24.33 22.30 12.88
N PRO A 140 -25.10 21.39 12.25
CA PRO A 140 -26.42 21.76 11.73
C PRO A 140 -27.29 22.28 12.88
N PRO A 141 -28.05 23.37 12.66
CA PRO A 141 -28.87 23.95 13.72
C PRO A 141 -29.87 22.92 14.22
N MET A 142 -29.89 22.70 15.53
CA MET A 142 -30.82 21.75 16.15
C MET A 142 -32.27 22.13 15.82
N PRO A 143 -33.13 21.16 15.50
CA PRO A 143 -34.54 21.43 15.23
C PRO A 143 -35.20 21.98 16.50
N ARG A 144 -35.75 23.19 16.40
CA ARG A 144 -36.56 23.78 17.46
C ARG A 144 -37.90 23.05 17.51
N ARG A 145 -38.29 22.62 18.70
CA ARG A 145 -39.64 22.15 19.01
C ARG A 145 -40.59 23.32 19.18
#